data_AF-A0A7J4JXE0-F1
#
_entry.id   AF-A0A7J4JXE0-F1
#
_cell.length_a   1.000
_cell.length_b   1.000
_cell.length_c   1.000
_cell.angle_alpha   90.00
_cell.angle_beta   90.00
_cell.angle_gamma   90.00
#
_symmetry.space_group_name_H-M   'P 1'
#
loop_
_entity.id
_entity.type
_entity.pdbx_description
1 polymer ?
#
loop_
_entity_poly.entity_id
_entity_poly.type
_entity_poly.pdbx_seq_one_letter_code
_entity_poly.pdbx_strand_id
1 'polypeptide(L)'
;MEENENFIKGFAETFFLAFGRMPKIYFDKYNNSFVAYVHSKEIWNYLANVMEIPKGTKSQIVRIPDEVKHSNEEIKCALISGLFDAEGSVIKMKDPIHHPKGYLKIQFKVHNKDLARDVYDILIELGFKPRLYNYNEFSMVNLHGRSQGKLFIQKVGFRHPAKNAKISAFPLTK
;
A
#
# COMPACT_ATOMS: atom_id res chain seq x y z
N MET A 1 14.53 7.26 9.96
CA MET A 1 14.50 6.20 11.01
C MET A 1 13.28 6.39 11.90
N GLU A 2 13.13 7.57 12.50
CA GLU A 2 11.96 7.96 13.31
C GLU A 2 10.60 7.75 12.58
N GLU A 3 10.49 8.13 11.31
CA GLU A 3 9.24 7.97 10.55
C GLU A 3 8.78 6.51 10.42
N ASN A 4 9.72 5.58 10.22
CA ASN A 4 9.43 4.15 10.11
C ASN A 4 9.08 3.55 11.49
N GLU A 5 9.72 4.05 12.55
CA GLU A 5 9.40 3.68 13.92
C GLU A 5 7.97 4.12 14.30
N ASN A 6 7.60 5.35 13.97
CA ASN A 6 6.26 5.87 14.19
C ASN A 6 5.21 5.08 13.39
N PHE A 7 5.53 4.76 12.12
CA PHE A 7 4.65 3.95 11.29
C PHE A 7 4.42 2.55 11.89
N ILE A 8 5.48 1.85 12.33
CA ILE A 8 5.30 0.49 12.86
C ILE A 8 4.57 0.48 14.22
N LYS A 9 4.72 1.53 15.05
CA LYS A 9 3.93 1.70 16.27
C LYS A 9 2.44 1.87 15.97
N GLY A 10 2.09 2.73 15.01
CA GLY A 10 0.70 2.88 14.56
C GLY A 10 0.12 1.61 13.92
N PHE A 11 0.95 0.84 13.21
CA PHE A 11 0.57 -0.50 12.75
C PHE A 11 0.26 -1.44 13.92
N ALA A 12 1.10 -1.46 14.96
CA ALA A 12 0.90 -2.32 16.12
C ALA A 12 -0.40 -2.01 16.87
N GLU A 13 -0.77 -0.73 16.99
CA GLU A 13 -2.06 -0.30 17.53
C GLU A 13 -3.23 -0.80 16.67
N THR A 14 -3.13 -0.60 15.35
CA THR A 14 -4.15 -1.11 14.40
C THR A 14 -4.29 -2.63 14.50
N PHE A 15 -3.17 -3.34 14.63
CA PHE A 15 -3.14 -4.79 14.78
C PHE A 15 -3.78 -5.23 16.10
N PHE A 16 -3.52 -4.52 17.20
CA PHE A 16 -4.15 -4.77 18.49
C PHE A 16 -5.66 -4.58 18.44
N LEU A 17 -6.15 -3.52 17.78
CA LEU A 17 -7.59 -3.31 17.59
C LEU A 17 -8.24 -4.44 16.78
N ALA A 18 -7.55 -4.99 15.78
CA ALA A 18 -8.06 -6.06 14.94
C ALA A 18 -8.05 -7.44 15.62
N PHE A 19 -7.03 -7.75 16.41
CA PHE A 19 -6.79 -9.11 16.90
C PHE A 19 -6.71 -9.23 18.43
N GLY A 20 -6.86 -8.15 19.17
CA GLY A 20 -6.73 -8.12 20.64
C GLY A 20 -5.34 -8.50 21.15
N ARG A 21 -4.32 -8.49 20.28
CA ARG A 21 -2.94 -8.89 20.61
C ARG A 21 -1.95 -7.87 20.10
N MET A 22 -1.07 -7.38 20.97
CA MET A 22 -0.03 -6.44 20.58
C MET A 22 1.15 -7.20 19.96
N PRO A 23 1.60 -6.87 18.74
CA PRO A 23 2.80 -7.48 18.18
C PRO A 23 4.04 -7.00 18.91
N LYS A 24 5.04 -7.87 19.05
CA LYS A 24 6.37 -7.48 19.50
C LYS A 24 7.06 -6.71 18.36
N ILE A 25 7.56 -5.52 18.67
CA ILE A 25 8.33 -4.71 17.72
C ILE A 25 9.80 -4.77 18.11
N TYR A 26 10.69 -4.95 17.14
CA TYR A 26 12.13 -4.80 17.32
C TYR A 26 12.79 -4.25 16.06
N PHE A 27 13.99 -3.71 16.21
CA PHE A 27 14.81 -3.25 15.08
C PHE A 27 15.80 -4.32 14.66
N ASP A 28 15.67 -4.82 13.44
CA ASP A 28 16.62 -5.71 12.79
C ASP A 28 17.76 -4.90 12.19
N LYS A 29 18.93 -4.97 12.82
CA LYS A 29 20.13 -4.25 12.39
C LYS A 29 20.70 -4.75 11.07
N TYR A 30 20.54 -6.04 10.76
CA TYR A 30 21.08 -6.63 9.54
C TYR A 30 20.30 -6.12 8.32
N ASN A 31 18.97 -6.11 8.43
CA ASN A 31 18.08 -5.63 7.38
C ASN A 31 17.79 -4.12 7.47
N ASN A 32 18.33 -3.42 8.47
CA ASN A 32 18.06 -2.00 8.75
C ASN A 32 16.55 -1.66 8.73
N SER A 33 15.76 -2.50 9.41
CA SER A 33 14.29 -2.43 9.35
C SER A 33 13.65 -2.67 10.70
N PHE A 34 12.44 -2.14 10.90
CA PHE A 34 11.61 -2.51 12.05
C PHE A 34 10.76 -3.72 11.68
N VAL A 35 10.68 -4.68 12.59
CA VAL A 35 9.91 -5.91 12.43
C VAL A 35 8.84 -5.98 13.51
N ALA A 36 7.60 -6.25 13.09
CA ALA A 36 6.49 -6.58 13.97
C ALA A 36 6.21 -8.07 13.89
N TYR A 37 6.21 -8.74 15.05
CA TYR A 37 6.09 -10.19 15.15
C TYR A 37 5.04 -10.59 16.18
N VAL A 38 4.21 -11.58 15.84
CA VAL A 38 3.26 -12.21 16.76
C VAL A 38 3.29 -13.72 16.60
N HIS A 39 3.32 -14.44 17.72
CA HIS A 39 3.18 -15.89 17.75
C HIS A 39 1.77 -16.28 18.21
N SER A 40 0.85 -16.43 17.26
CA SER A 40 -0.54 -16.83 17.52
C SER A 40 -1.04 -17.80 16.47
N LYS A 41 -1.32 -19.05 16.88
CA LYS A 41 -1.88 -20.09 16.00
C LYS A 41 -3.25 -19.70 15.45
N GLU A 42 -4.04 -19.01 16.27
CA GLU A 42 -5.37 -18.51 15.93
C GLU A 42 -5.30 -17.49 14.79
N ILE A 43 -4.50 -16.44 14.96
CA ILE A 43 -4.31 -15.40 13.93
C ILE A 43 -3.71 -16.04 12.67
N TRP A 44 -2.73 -16.92 12.82
CA TRP A 44 -2.13 -17.62 11.69
C TRP A 44 -3.15 -18.46 10.92
N ASN A 45 -4.00 -19.23 11.62
CA ASN A 45 -5.06 -20.04 11.01
C ASN A 45 -6.10 -19.17 10.31
N TYR A 46 -6.47 -18.04 10.90
CA TYR A 46 -7.36 -17.08 10.26
C TYR A 46 -6.74 -16.56 8.96
N LEU A 47 -5.52 -16.04 9.00
CA LEU A 47 -4.86 -15.49 7.80
C LEU A 47 -4.63 -16.56 6.73
N ALA A 48 -4.27 -17.79 7.11
CA ALA A 48 -3.90 -18.82 6.15
C ALA A 48 -5.10 -19.61 5.60
N ASN A 49 -6.13 -19.85 6.42
CA ASN A 49 -7.23 -20.75 6.06
C ASN A 49 -8.55 -20.01 5.86
N VAL A 50 -8.71 -18.79 6.39
CA VAL A 50 -9.90 -17.96 6.15
C VAL A 50 -9.58 -16.92 5.09
N MET A 51 -8.51 -16.13 5.28
CA MET A 51 -8.09 -15.12 4.29
C MET A 51 -7.21 -15.71 3.16
N GLU A 52 -7.00 -17.02 3.17
CA GLU A 52 -6.23 -17.77 2.15
C GLU A 52 -4.83 -17.19 1.81
N ILE A 53 -4.19 -16.51 2.76
CA ILE A 53 -2.84 -15.97 2.55
C ILE A 53 -1.85 -17.14 2.54
N PRO A 54 -1.06 -17.33 1.47
CA PRO A 54 -0.16 -18.49 1.33
C PRO A 54 0.83 -18.63 2.49
N LYS A 55 1.35 -19.85 2.71
CA LYS A 55 2.38 -20.15 3.73
C LYS A 55 3.78 -20.04 3.10
N GLY A 56 4.81 -19.83 3.92
CA GLY A 56 6.21 -19.76 3.45
C GLY A 56 6.53 -18.49 2.66
N THR A 57 7.34 -18.61 1.60
CA THR A 57 7.77 -17.50 0.73
C THR A 57 6.63 -17.06 -0.19
N LYS A 58 6.06 -15.89 0.07
CA LYS A 58 4.80 -15.42 -0.57
C LYS A 58 5.00 -14.37 -1.65
N SER A 59 6.22 -13.92 -1.86
CA SER A 59 6.55 -12.73 -2.67
C SER A 59 6.10 -12.80 -4.12
N GLN A 60 5.81 -14.00 -4.65
CA GLN A 60 5.37 -14.24 -6.03
C GLN A 60 3.95 -14.82 -6.15
N ILE A 61 3.34 -15.26 -5.05
CA ILE A 61 2.11 -16.07 -5.09
C ILE A 61 0.95 -15.48 -4.29
N VAL A 62 1.20 -14.49 -3.43
CA VAL A 62 0.13 -13.86 -2.64
C VAL A 62 -0.87 -13.14 -3.55
N ARG A 63 -2.15 -13.30 -3.26
CA ARG A 63 -3.26 -12.60 -3.93
C ARG A 63 -4.03 -11.78 -2.90
N ILE A 64 -4.80 -10.80 -3.37
CA ILE A 64 -5.76 -10.15 -2.49
C ILE A 64 -6.89 -11.15 -2.20
N PRO A 65 -7.26 -11.40 -0.93
CA PRO A 65 -8.33 -12.34 -0.59
C PRO A 65 -9.67 -11.94 -1.20
N ASP A 66 -10.49 -12.92 -1.56
CA ASP A 66 -11.78 -12.68 -2.21
C ASP A 66 -12.76 -11.97 -1.28
N GLU A 67 -12.68 -12.20 0.04
CA GLU A 67 -13.45 -11.48 1.05
C GLU A 67 -13.20 -9.97 0.95
N VAL A 68 -11.97 -9.57 0.62
CA VAL A 68 -11.60 -8.16 0.45
C VAL A 68 -11.96 -7.65 -0.95
N LYS A 69 -11.76 -8.44 -2.00
CA LYS A 69 -12.14 -8.05 -3.37
C LYS A 69 -13.65 -7.81 -3.51
N HIS A 70 -14.47 -8.56 -2.78
CA HIS A 70 -15.93 -8.41 -2.82
C HIS A 70 -16.49 -7.57 -1.67
N SER A 71 -15.61 -6.97 -0.86
CA SER A 71 -16.02 -6.08 0.23
C SER A 71 -16.49 -4.71 -0.27
N ASN A 72 -16.93 -3.88 0.66
CA ASN A 72 -17.32 -2.50 0.37
C ASN A 72 -16.12 -1.59 0.01
N GLU A 73 -16.43 -0.40 -0.47
CA GLU A 73 -15.43 0.60 -0.87
C GLU A 73 -14.44 0.93 0.26
N GLU A 74 -14.91 1.03 1.51
CA GLU A 74 -14.09 1.41 2.66
C GLU A 74 -12.98 0.39 2.92
N ILE A 75 -13.32 -0.91 2.93
CA ILE A 75 -12.35 -2.00 3.14
C ILE A 75 -11.34 -2.04 1.99
N LYS A 76 -11.80 -1.87 0.74
CA LYS A 76 -10.92 -1.78 -0.43
C LYS A 76 -9.95 -0.61 -0.32
N CYS A 77 -10.43 0.58 0.03
CA CYS A 77 -9.59 1.76 0.24
C CYS A 77 -8.56 1.52 1.36
N ALA A 78 -8.97 0.91 2.48
CA ALA A 78 -8.07 0.58 3.58
C ALA A 78 -6.97 -0.41 3.15
N LEU A 79 -7.30 -1.44 2.37
CA LEU A 79 -6.32 -2.37 1.82
C LEU A 79 -5.33 -1.64 0.90
N ILE A 80 -5.84 -0.86 -0.05
CA ILE A 80 -4.98 -0.11 -0.99
C ILE A 80 -4.06 0.84 -0.22
N SER A 81 -4.55 1.53 0.81
CA SER A 81 -3.70 2.36 1.68
C SER A 81 -2.58 1.53 2.30
N GLY A 82 -2.89 0.37 2.88
CA GLY A 82 -1.89 -0.50 3.51
C GLY A 82 -0.84 -1.02 2.52
N LEU A 83 -1.26 -1.45 1.32
CA LEU A 83 -0.34 -1.90 0.26
C LEU A 83 0.57 -0.78 -0.24
N PHE A 84 0.03 0.43 -0.41
CA PHE A 84 0.81 1.59 -0.83
C PHE A 84 1.69 2.15 0.30
N ASP A 85 1.31 1.99 1.57
CA ASP A 85 2.16 2.31 2.72
C ASP A 85 3.36 1.36 2.84
N ALA A 86 3.21 0.09 2.47
CA ALA A 86 4.31 -0.87 2.40
C ALA A 86 5.19 -0.65 1.16
N GLU A 87 4.62 -0.84 -0.04
CA GLU A 87 5.39 -0.96 -1.30
C GLU A 87 5.24 0.28 -2.22
N GLY A 88 4.29 1.15 -1.90
CA GLY A 88 3.98 2.30 -2.74
C GLY A 88 5.00 3.43 -2.66
N SER A 89 4.98 4.31 -3.66
CA SER A 89 5.85 5.48 -3.78
C SER A 89 5.08 6.70 -4.30
N VAL A 90 5.44 7.88 -3.78
CA VAL A 90 4.93 9.18 -4.26
C VAL A 90 6.08 9.95 -4.90
N ILE A 91 5.98 10.20 -6.20
CA ILE A 91 7.02 10.83 -7.01
C ILE A 91 6.49 12.15 -7.56
N LYS A 92 7.24 13.24 -7.34
CA LYS A 92 6.94 14.54 -7.96
C LYS A 92 7.48 14.52 -9.39
N MET A 93 6.58 14.63 -10.36
CA MET A 93 6.90 14.76 -11.77
C MET A 93 6.85 16.24 -12.13
N LYS A 94 7.88 16.76 -12.78
CA LYS A 94 7.90 18.13 -13.32
C LYS A 94 8.60 18.11 -14.66
N ASP A 95 7.96 18.71 -15.64
CA ASP A 95 8.51 18.88 -16.98
C ASP A 95 8.36 20.37 -17.33
N PRO A 96 9.43 21.13 -17.58
CA PRO A 96 9.32 22.57 -17.83
C PRO A 96 8.42 22.94 -19.01
N ILE A 97 8.23 22.05 -19.98
CA ILE A 97 7.51 22.29 -21.23
C ILE A 97 6.05 21.82 -21.10
N HIS A 98 5.85 20.55 -20.78
CA HIS A 98 4.54 19.91 -20.79
C HIS A 98 3.83 19.97 -19.43
N HIS A 99 4.58 20.04 -18.33
CA HIS A 99 4.05 20.03 -16.96
C HIS A 99 4.79 21.02 -16.06
N PRO A 100 4.79 22.33 -16.39
CA PRO A 100 5.62 23.33 -15.70
C PRO A 100 5.27 23.46 -14.22
N LYS A 101 3.99 23.25 -13.88
CA LYS A 101 3.50 23.24 -12.51
C LYS A 101 3.61 21.87 -11.80
N GLY A 102 4.15 20.85 -12.48
CA GLY A 102 4.29 19.48 -12.01
C GLY A 102 2.98 18.74 -11.69
N TYR A 103 3.12 17.46 -11.37
CA TYR A 103 2.06 16.60 -10.86
C TYR A 103 2.65 15.46 -10.01
N LEU A 104 1.79 14.72 -9.31
CA LEU A 104 2.20 13.52 -8.57
C LEU A 104 2.00 12.25 -9.39
N LYS A 105 3.01 11.39 -9.38
CA LYS A 105 2.88 10.00 -9.77
C LYS A 105 2.85 9.16 -8.50
N ILE A 106 1.73 8.49 -8.27
CA ILE A 106 1.58 7.51 -7.19
C ILE A 106 1.78 6.13 -7.81
N GLN A 107 2.71 5.36 -7.26
CA GLN A 107 3.23 4.16 -7.90
C GLN A 107 3.20 3.00 -6.91
N PHE A 108 2.77 1.82 -7.37
CA PHE A 108 2.92 0.55 -6.68
C PHE A 108 3.73 -0.37 -7.58
N LYS A 109 4.89 -0.83 -7.12
CA LYS A 109 5.80 -1.71 -7.86
C LYS A 109 5.94 -3.01 -7.07
N VAL A 110 5.72 -4.14 -7.72
CA VAL A 110 5.83 -5.46 -7.07
C VAL A 110 6.28 -6.52 -8.07
N HIS A 111 7.01 -7.54 -7.61
CA HIS A 111 7.46 -8.63 -8.48
C HIS A 111 6.32 -9.60 -8.86
N ASN A 112 5.35 -9.77 -7.96
CA ASN A 112 4.15 -10.54 -8.19
C ASN A 112 3.19 -9.81 -9.15
N LYS A 113 3.14 -10.26 -10.40
CA LYS A 113 2.31 -9.66 -11.46
C LYS A 113 0.82 -9.81 -11.19
N ASP A 114 0.42 -10.89 -10.53
CA ASP A 114 -0.97 -11.15 -10.19
C ASP A 114 -1.47 -10.23 -9.08
N LEU A 115 -0.64 -9.96 -8.06
CA LEU A 115 -0.96 -8.95 -7.05
C LEU A 115 -1.04 -7.55 -7.67
N ALA A 116 -0.14 -7.21 -8.60
CA ALA A 116 -0.23 -5.95 -9.33
C ALA A 116 -1.54 -5.84 -10.13
N ARG A 117 -2.01 -6.96 -10.70
CA ARG A 117 -3.29 -7.03 -11.39
C ARG A 117 -4.48 -6.84 -10.45
N ASP A 118 -4.49 -7.53 -9.31
CA ASP A 118 -5.53 -7.37 -8.29
C ASP A 118 -5.62 -5.90 -7.81
N VAL A 119 -4.48 -5.25 -7.57
CA VAL A 119 -4.42 -3.82 -7.19
C VAL A 119 -4.95 -2.92 -8.31
N TYR A 120 -4.59 -3.20 -9.56
CA TYR A 120 -5.08 -2.46 -10.72
C TYR A 120 -6.61 -2.54 -10.83
N ASP A 121 -7.18 -3.75 -10.72
CA ASP A 121 -8.61 -3.98 -10.87
C ASP A 121 -9.40 -3.29 -9.74
N ILE A 122 -8.95 -3.38 -8.48
CA ILE A 122 -9.56 -2.65 -7.36
C ILE A 122 -9.50 -1.13 -7.57
N LEU A 123 -8.38 -0.59 -8.05
CA LEU A 123 -8.28 0.84 -8.34
C LEU A 123 -9.27 1.28 -9.43
N ILE A 124 -9.49 0.46 -10.47
CA ILE A 124 -10.52 0.73 -11.48
C ILE A 124 -11.91 0.79 -10.85
N GLU A 125 -12.26 -0.19 -10.02
CA GLU A 125 -13.55 -0.24 -9.31
C GLU A 125 -13.77 0.98 -8.41
N LEU A 126 -12.71 1.47 -7.76
CA LEU A 126 -12.75 2.66 -6.90
C LEU A 126 -12.87 3.99 -7.68
N GLY A 127 -12.89 3.94 -9.01
CA GLY A 127 -13.05 5.10 -9.90
C GLY A 127 -11.74 5.78 -10.32
N PHE A 128 -10.60 5.13 -10.09
CA PHE A 128 -9.31 5.61 -10.57
C PHE A 128 -9.09 5.27 -12.05
N LYS A 129 -8.06 5.87 -12.64
CA LYS A 129 -7.58 5.61 -14.01
C LYS A 129 -6.12 5.12 -13.97
N PRO A 130 -5.85 3.97 -13.33
CA PRO A 130 -4.50 3.43 -13.26
C PRO A 130 -3.97 3.00 -14.62
N ARG A 131 -2.64 2.97 -14.72
CA ARG A 131 -1.90 2.31 -15.80
C ARG A 131 -1.13 1.14 -15.20
N LEU A 132 -1.30 -0.05 -15.80
CA LEU A 132 -0.54 -1.24 -15.46
C LEU A 132 0.59 -1.43 -16.49
N TYR A 133 1.81 -1.55 -16.00
CA TYR A 133 3.00 -1.86 -16.79
C TYR A 133 3.55 -3.21 -16.34
N ASN A 134 3.74 -4.12 -17.29
CA ASN A 134 4.32 -5.44 -17.03
C ASN A 134 5.72 -5.49 -17.62
N TYR A 135 6.71 -5.69 -16.76
CA TYR A 135 8.10 -5.94 -17.14
C TYR A 135 8.42 -7.42 -16.93
N ASN A 136 9.62 -7.84 -17.34
CA ASN A 136 10.04 -9.24 -17.20
C ASN A 136 10.02 -9.67 -15.72
N GLU A 137 10.60 -8.86 -14.84
CA GLU A 137 10.80 -9.22 -13.43
C GLU A 137 9.76 -8.65 -12.46
N PHE A 138 9.00 -7.63 -12.87
CA PHE A 138 8.05 -6.95 -11.99
C PHE A 138 6.89 -6.32 -12.77
N SER A 139 5.85 -5.95 -12.05
CA SER A 139 4.74 -5.15 -12.56
C SER A 139 4.60 -3.86 -11.76
N MET A 140 3.98 -2.86 -12.38
CA MET A 140 3.84 -1.54 -11.81
C MET A 140 2.47 -0.95 -12.12
N VAL A 141 1.79 -0.48 -11.09
CA VAL A 141 0.52 0.25 -11.19
C VAL A 141 0.79 1.71 -10.89
N ASN A 142 0.51 2.59 -11.85
CA ASN A 142 0.73 4.02 -11.71
C ASN A 142 -0.58 4.80 -11.82
N LEU A 143 -0.75 5.77 -10.92
CA LEU A 143 -1.72 6.85 -11.00
C LEU A 143 -0.98 8.14 -11.37
N HIS A 144 -1.39 8.76 -12.46
CA HIS A 144 -0.76 9.97 -12.99
C HIS A 144 -1.69 11.17 -12.94
N GLY A 145 -1.10 12.34 -12.76
CA GLY A 145 -1.79 13.61 -12.87
C GLY A 145 -2.46 14.05 -11.57
N ARG A 146 -2.82 15.34 -11.54
CA ARG A 146 -3.35 16.01 -10.35
C ARG A 146 -4.72 15.48 -9.92
N SER A 147 -5.57 15.13 -10.88
CA SER A 147 -6.90 14.61 -10.60
C SER A 147 -6.85 13.26 -9.88
N GLN A 148 -6.00 12.35 -10.35
CA GLN A 148 -5.79 11.04 -9.72
C GLN A 148 -5.11 11.18 -8.36
N GLY A 149 -4.11 12.06 -8.25
CA GLY A 149 -3.47 12.36 -6.96
C GLY A 149 -4.47 12.90 -5.92
N LYS A 150 -5.33 13.84 -6.32
CA LYS A 150 -6.38 14.38 -5.44
C LYS A 150 -7.38 13.32 -5.01
N LEU A 151 -7.87 12.51 -5.96
CA LEU A 151 -8.78 11.42 -5.66
C LEU A 151 -8.15 10.41 -4.69
N PHE A 152 -6.85 10.12 -4.85
CA PHE A 152 -6.15 9.16 -3.99
C PHE A 152 -6.09 9.67 -2.56
N ILE A 153 -5.77 10.95 -2.34
CA ILE A 153 -5.77 11.54 -0.99
C ILE A 153 -7.16 11.50 -0.36
N GLN A 154 -8.19 11.77 -1.15
CA GLN A 154 -9.56 11.85 -0.65
C GLN A 154 -10.13 10.48 -0.27
N LYS A 155 -9.85 9.43 -1.06
CA LYS A 155 -10.41 8.09 -0.85
C LYS A 155 -9.50 7.14 -0.07
N VAL A 156 -8.19 7.20 -0.30
CA VAL A 156 -7.23 6.18 0.17
C VAL A 156 -6.26 6.76 1.19
N GLY A 157 -5.53 7.82 0.81
CA GLY A 157 -4.50 8.43 1.66
C GLY A 157 -3.28 7.54 1.92
N PHE A 158 -2.41 8.01 2.81
CA PHE A 158 -1.27 7.25 3.33
C PHE A 158 -1.26 7.38 4.85
N ARG A 159 -0.97 6.28 5.55
CA ARG A 159 -0.71 6.31 6.99
C ARG A 159 0.78 6.50 7.28
N HIS A 160 1.66 6.16 6.35
CA HIS A 160 3.09 6.35 6.49
C HIS A 160 3.45 7.85 6.52
N PRO A 161 4.06 8.37 7.60
CA PRO A 161 4.29 9.82 7.78
C PRO A 161 5.01 10.47 6.60
N ALA A 162 6.12 9.87 6.14
CA ALA A 162 6.90 10.38 5.02
C ALA A 162 6.10 10.47 3.69
N LYS A 163 5.25 9.48 3.41
CA LYS A 163 4.44 9.44 2.17
C LYS A 163 3.30 10.46 2.27
N ASN A 164 2.68 10.55 3.44
CA ASN A 164 1.63 11.52 3.72
C ASN A 164 2.14 12.98 3.66
N ALA A 165 3.35 13.25 4.16
CA ALA A 165 3.99 14.56 4.05
C ALA A 165 4.26 14.94 2.58
N LYS A 166 4.74 13.99 1.77
CA LYS A 166 4.99 14.21 0.33
C LYS A 166 3.72 14.55 -0.44
N ILE A 167 2.61 13.90 -0.12
CA ILE A 167 1.34 14.10 -0.82
C ILE A 167 0.66 15.41 -0.38
N SER A 168 0.71 15.73 0.92
CA SER A 168 0.14 16.95 1.49
C SER A 168 0.88 18.22 1.05
N ALA A 169 2.19 18.13 0.83
CA ALA A 169 3.01 19.25 0.36
C ALA A 169 2.80 19.60 -1.12
N PHE A 170 1.97 18.85 -1.86
CA PHE A 170 1.73 19.12 -3.27
C PHE A 170 0.45 19.96 -3.45
N PRO A 171 0.53 21.16 -4.05
CA PRO A 171 -0.67 21.96 -4.31
C PRO A 171 -1.53 21.27 -5.38
N LEU A 172 -2.73 20.84 -4.97
CA LEU A 172 -3.69 20.15 -5.85
C LEU A 172 -4.70 21.09 -6.51
N THR A 173 -4.52 22.40 -6.34
CA THR A 173 -5.30 23.46 -6.96
C THR A 173 -4.77 23.80 -8.37
N LYS A 174 -5.64 24.37 -9.23
CA LYS A 174 -5.45 24.54 -10.69
C LYS A 174 -4.18 25.36 -11.05
#